data_AF-D6K218-F1
#
_entry.id   AF-D6K218-F1
#
_cell.length_a   1.000
_cell.length_b   1.000
_cell.length_c   1.000
_cell.angle_alpha   90.00
_cell.angle_beta   90.00
_cell.angle_gamma   90.00
#
_symmetry.space_group_name_H-M   'P 1'
#
loop_
_entity.id
_entity.type
_entity.pdbx_description
1 polymer ?
#
loop_
_entity_poly.entity_id
_entity_poly.type
_entity_poly.pdbx_seq_one_letter_code
_entity_poly.pdbx_strand_id
1 'polypeptide(L)'
;MDSGADAAVGAGAGSGSEVGAGSGAGAGADSEAGAGSGAGADSGSEVGAGAGSTAGGEVGSGDGVGSGSGAGASVGVRAARELMADAVAECRAALGGAADDEERFRLTDELGSSHQQFGELLARCAADEDEALLAEALSQTEQAVAVFAGLGPAARHDRTGAQLTAARLAADLGRLAEATAHARAVLTACDDATAPGPGDDLTAARRADASRLLRLLEERAGK
;
A
#
# COMPACT_ATOMS: atom_id res chain seq x y z
N MET A 1 65.64 9.40 5.62
CA MET A 1 64.78 8.59 4.74
C MET A 1 63.43 9.29 4.77
N ASP A 2 63.24 10.41 4.09
CA ASP A 2 63.27 10.66 2.64
C ASP A 2 62.19 9.90 1.85
N SER A 3 61.54 10.66 0.96
CA SER A 3 60.49 10.35 -0.01
C SER A 3 59.06 10.25 0.57
N GLY A 4 58.12 11.18 0.38
CA GLY A 4 57.94 12.18 -0.67
C GLY A 4 56.82 11.72 -1.62
N ALA A 5 55.63 12.31 -1.53
CA ALA A 5 54.56 12.16 -2.52
C ALA A 5 53.88 13.52 -2.72
N ASP A 6 54.38 14.24 -3.72
CA ASP A 6 53.83 15.48 -4.26
C ASP A 6 52.76 15.20 -5.32
N ALA A 7 51.68 15.97 -5.20
CA ALA A 7 50.79 16.57 -6.19
C ALA A 7 50.60 15.97 -7.60
N ALA A 8 49.33 15.83 -8.00
CA ALA A 8 48.89 16.24 -9.33
C ALA A 8 47.48 16.84 -9.29
N VAL A 9 47.42 18.12 -9.64
CA VAL A 9 46.25 18.92 -9.97
C VAL A 9 45.65 18.48 -11.32
N GLY A 10 44.33 18.58 -11.46
CA GLY A 10 43.63 18.37 -12.72
C GLY A 10 42.37 19.24 -12.78
N ALA A 11 42.47 20.31 -13.57
CA ALA A 11 41.45 21.31 -13.83
C ALA A 11 40.43 20.87 -14.91
N GLY A 12 39.28 21.55 -14.98
CA GLY A 12 38.73 21.94 -16.29
C GLY A 12 37.23 21.75 -16.52
N ALA A 13 36.56 22.90 -16.74
CA ALA A 13 35.41 23.18 -17.62
C ALA A 13 34.08 22.46 -17.34
N GLY A 14 32.96 23.17 -17.14
CA GLY A 14 32.22 23.92 -18.19
C GLY A 14 31.27 22.94 -18.90
N SER A 15 30.00 23.19 -19.20
CA SER A 15 29.17 24.37 -19.31
C SER A 15 27.71 23.88 -19.31
N GLY A 16 26.75 24.75 -19.00
CA GLY A 16 25.32 24.42 -19.07
C GLY A 16 24.81 24.12 -20.49
N SER A 17 23.62 23.54 -20.57
CA SER A 17 22.56 23.97 -21.48
C SER A 17 21.26 23.24 -21.14
N GLU A 18 20.25 24.06 -20.92
CA GLU A 18 18.83 23.79 -20.99
C GLU A 18 18.35 23.24 -22.35
N VAL A 19 17.04 23.00 -22.43
CA VAL A 19 16.21 22.46 -23.54
C VAL A 19 16.11 20.93 -23.56
N GLY A 20 14.94 20.29 -23.59
CA GLY A 20 13.62 20.73 -24.03
C GLY A 20 13.13 19.78 -25.13
N ALA A 21 11.87 19.35 -25.00
CA ALA A 21 11.04 18.70 -26.01
C ALA A 21 11.19 17.19 -26.26
N GLY A 22 10.03 16.55 -26.40
CA GLY A 22 9.82 15.67 -27.55
C GLY A 22 9.09 14.36 -27.27
N SER A 23 7.77 14.39 -27.32
CA SER A 23 6.88 13.24 -27.52
C SER A 23 7.26 12.43 -28.77
N GLY A 24 6.93 11.14 -28.81
CA GLY A 24 6.77 10.45 -30.09
C GLY A 24 6.87 8.92 -30.09
N ALA A 25 5.70 8.28 -30.14
CA ALA A 25 5.34 7.07 -30.88
C ALA A 25 6.33 5.88 -31.02
N GLY A 26 5.82 4.69 -30.63
CA GLY A 26 6.27 3.42 -31.16
C GLY A 26 5.11 2.44 -31.21
N ALA A 27 4.36 2.44 -32.31
CA ALA A 27 3.51 1.32 -32.70
C ALA A 27 4.40 0.24 -33.35
N GLY A 28 4.15 -1.03 -33.04
CA GLY A 28 4.78 -2.17 -33.68
C GLY A 28 4.07 -3.46 -33.29
N ALA A 29 3.38 -4.04 -34.27
CA ALA A 29 2.74 -5.35 -34.24
C ALA A 29 3.78 -6.47 -34.01
N ASP A 30 3.42 -7.68 -33.57
CA ASP A 30 2.95 -8.74 -34.47
C ASP A 30 2.46 -9.98 -33.69
N SER A 31 1.42 -10.63 -34.24
CA SER A 31 1.12 -12.08 -34.29
C SER A 31 1.01 -12.85 -32.96
N GLU A 32 -0.04 -13.62 -32.69
CA GLU A 32 -0.36 -14.86 -33.41
C GLU A 32 -1.86 -15.22 -33.36
N ALA A 33 -2.24 -15.99 -34.38
CA ALA A 33 -3.58 -16.43 -34.71
C ALA A 33 -4.15 -17.44 -33.69
N GLY A 34 -5.41 -17.22 -33.29
CA GLY A 34 -6.24 -18.22 -32.62
C GLY A 34 -7.61 -18.26 -33.28
N ALA A 35 -7.83 -19.26 -34.14
CA ALA A 35 -9.12 -19.52 -34.76
C ALA A 35 -10.13 -20.04 -33.72
N GLY A 36 -11.26 -19.36 -33.57
CA GLY A 36 -12.39 -19.80 -32.77
C GLY A 36 -13.69 -19.34 -33.40
N SER A 37 -14.40 -20.27 -34.03
CA SER A 37 -15.65 -20.03 -34.76
C SER A 37 -16.82 -19.73 -33.81
N GLY A 38 -17.57 -18.65 -34.07
CA GLY A 38 -18.82 -18.36 -33.39
C GLY A 38 -19.69 -17.42 -34.21
N ALA A 39 -20.69 -17.97 -34.90
CA ALA A 39 -21.66 -17.24 -35.70
C ALA A 39 -22.69 -16.53 -34.82
N GLY A 40 -23.02 -15.27 -35.14
CA GLY A 40 -24.11 -14.51 -34.55
C GLY A 40 -24.39 -13.27 -35.38
N ALA A 41 -25.63 -13.17 -35.88
CA ALA A 41 -26.04 -12.39 -37.04
C ALA A 41 -26.16 -10.87 -36.84
N ASP A 42 -26.17 -10.19 -37.98
CA ASP A 42 -26.27 -8.76 -38.29
C ASP A 42 -27.37 -7.96 -37.57
N SER A 43 -27.17 -6.64 -37.42
CA SER A 43 -28.14 -5.62 -37.89
C SER A 43 -27.63 -4.17 -37.74
N GLY A 44 -27.56 -3.46 -38.87
CA GLY A 44 -27.80 -2.01 -39.01
C GLY A 44 -26.55 -1.15 -39.22
N SER A 45 -26.25 -0.65 -40.44
CA SER A 45 -26.79 0.59 -41.02
C SER A 45 -26.34 1.84 -40.21
N GLU A 46 -25.63 2.86 -40.69
CA GLU A 46 -25.48 3.43 -42.04
C GLU A 46 -24.21 4.27 -42.14
N VAL A 47 -23.80 4.48 -43.39
CA VAL A 47 -22.79 5.41 -43.88
C VAL A 47 -23.07 6.87 -43.50
N GLY A 48 -22.01 7.57 -43.11
CA GLY A 48 -21.98 9.04 -43.01
C GLY A 48 -20.65 9.58 -43.51
N ALA A 49 -20.52 9.73 -44.83
CA ALA A 49 -19.44 10.51 -45.43
C ALA A 49 -19.65 11.98 -45.07
N GLY A 50 -18.67 12.57 -44.39
CA GLY A 50 -18.64 13.98 -44.05
C GLY A 50 -17.21 14.51 -44.12
N ALA A 51 -16.73 14.78 -45.34
CA ALA A 51 -15.58 15.64 -45.53
C ALA A 51 -15.96 17.06 -45.10
N GLY A 52 -15.26 17.61 -44.12
CA GLY A 52 -15.46 18.96 -43.61
C GLY A 52 -14.14 19.53 -43.12
N SER A 53 -13.28 19.92 -44.05
CA SER A 53 -12.17 20.83 -43.76
C SER A 53 -12.73 22.20 -43.44
N THR A 54 -12.61 22.64 -42.19
CA THR A 54 -12.58 24.05 -41.84
C THR A 54 -11.40 24.30 -40.91
N ALA A 55 -10.31 24.81 -41.50
CA ALA A 55 -9.35 25.60 -40.77
C ALA A 55 -10.06 26.89 -40.32
N GLY A 56 -10.12 27.08 -39.01
CA GLY A 56 -10.56 28.31 -38.37
C GLY A 56 -9.82 28.41 -37.04
N GLY A 57 -8.81 29.27 -37.00
CA GLY A 57 -8.15 29.60 -35.74
C GLY A 57 -9.07 30.48 -34.91
N GLU A 58 -9.11 30.21 -33.61
CA GLU A 58 -9.39 31.21 -32.59
C GLU A 58 -8.82 30.72 -31.25
N VAL A 59 -8.03 31.61 -30.65
CA VAL A 59 -7.50 31.51 -29.30
C VAL A 59 -8.66 31.58 -28.31
N GLY A 60 -8.88 30.49 -27.59
CA GLY A 60 -9.77 30.42 -26.44
C GLY A 60 -9.02 29.90 -25.24
N SER A 61 -8.47 30.80 -24.43
CA SER A 61 -8.14 30.50 -23.03
C SER A 61 -9.45 30.14 -22.32
N GLY A 62 -9.71 28.85 -22.24
CA GLY A 62 -10.78 28.28 -21.44
C GLY A 62 -10.15 27.31 -20.46
N ASP A 63 -9.83 27.81 -19.27
CA ASP A 63 -9.58 26.98 -18.10
C ASP A 63 -10.78 26.05 -17.90
N GLY A 64 -10.56 24.78 -18.22
CA GLY A 64 -11.59 23.76 -18.22
C GLY A 64 -10.99 22.39 -18.01
N VAL A 65 -10.02 22.26 -17.09
CA VAL A 65 -9.72 20.97 -16.46
C VAL A 65 -10.91 20.63 -15.55
N GLY A 66 -12.01 20.23 -16.19
CA GLY A 66 -13.06 19.49 -15.53
C GLY A 66 -12.41 18.27 -14.90
N SER A 67 -12.24 18.33 -13.59
CA SER A 67 -11.66 17.30 -12.76
C SER A 67 -12.40 15.98 -12.98
N GLY A 68 -11.91 15.16 -13.91
CA GLY A 68 -12.24 13.74 -14.01
C GLY A 68 -11.53 12.90 -12.95
N SER A 69 -10.89 13.54 -11.96
CA SER A 69 -10.00 12.88 -10.99
C SER A 69 -10.75 12.11 -9.90
N GLY A 70 -12.00 12.47 -9.60
CA GLY A 70 -12.79 11.81 -8.53
C GLY A 70 -13.35 10.43 -8.91
N ALA A 71 -13.77 10.25 -10.16
CA ALA A 71 -14.33 8.98 -10.63
C ALA A 71 -13.23 7.94 -10.92
N GLY A 72 -12.09 8.36 -11.47
CA GLY A 72 -10.96 7.45 -11.74
C GLY A 72 -10.28 6.94 -10.47
N ALA A 73 -10.08 7.81 -9.47
CA ALA A 73 -9.45 7.44 -8.21
C ALA A 73 -10.32 6.46 -7.40
N SER A 74 -11.62 6.72 -7.27
CA SER A 74 -12.56 5.84 -6.55
C SER A 74 -12.73 4.47 -7.22
N VAL A 75 -12.75 4.41 -8.56
CA VAL A 75 -12.75 3.13 -9.30
C VAL A 75 -11.45 2.36 -9.07
N GLY A 76 -10.30 3.04 -9.02
CA GLY A 76 -9.00 2.42 -8.72
C GLY A 76 -8.94 1.84 -7.31
N VAL A 77 -9.40 2.59 -6.29
CA VAL A 77 -9.46 2.11 -4.89
C VAL A 77 -10.37 0.89 -4.77
N ARG A 78 -11.55 0.91 -5.40
CA ARG A 78 -12.47 -0.23 -5.38
C ARG A 78 -11.83 -1.48 -6.00
N ALA A 79 -11.22 -1.35 -7.18
CA ALA A 79 -10.56 -2.48 -7.84
C ALA A 79 -9.39 -3.04 -7.02
N ALA A 80 -8.58 -2.16 -6.40
CA ALA A 80 -7.48 -2.58 -5.53
C ALA A 80 -7.99 -3.29 -4.26
N ARG A 81 -9.10 -2.81 -3.69
CA ARG A 81 -9.78 -3.43 -2.55
C ARG A 81 -10.32 -4.82 -2.90
N GLU A 82 -10.98 -4.96 -4.04
CA GLU A 82 -11.49 -6.25 -4.55
C GLU A 82 -10.33 -7.24 -4.73
N LEU A 83 -9.24 -6.82 -5.39
CA LEU A 83 -8.06 -7.66 -5.59
C LEU A 83 -7.44 -8.14 -4.26
N MET A 84 -7.29 -7.25 -3.27
CA MET A 84 -6.75 -7.63 -1.96
C MET A 84 -7.70 -8.55 -1.19
N ALA A 85 -9.02 -8.36 -1.31
CA ALA A 85 -10.00 -9.24 -0.71
C ALA A 85 -9.93 -10.66 -1.30
N ASP A 86 -9.78 -10.77 -2.62
CA ASP A 86 -9.58 -12.04 -3.32
C ASP A 86 -8.29 -12.72 -2.88
N ALA A 87 -7.17 -11.97 -2.81
CA ALA A 87 -5.89 -12.51 -2.34
C ALA A 87 -5.96 -13.07 -0.90
N VAL A 88 -6.63 -12.36 0.01
CA VAL A 88 -6.88 -12.84 1.38
C VAL A 88 -7.76 -14.11 1.37
N ALA A 89 -8.78 -14.15 0.53
CA ALA A 89 -9.66 -15.32 0.41
C ALA A 89 -8.90 -16.55 -0.13
N GLU A 90 -8.04 -16.36 -1.12
CA GLU A 90 -7.16 -17.40 -1.67
C GLU A 90 -6.17 -17.91 -0.62
N CYS A 91 -5.51 -17.02 0.13
CA CYS A 91 -4.62 -17.41 1.23
C CYS A 91 -5.35 -18.25 2.29
N ARG A 92 -6.58 -17.86 2.66
CA ARG A 92 -7.42 -18.63 3.60
C ARG A 92 -7.81 -20.00 3.05
N ALA A 93 -8.17 -20.07 1.77
CA ALA A 93 -8.53 -21.33 1.12
C ALA A 93 -7.33 -22.28 1.05
N ALA A 94 -6.15 -21.76 0.68
CA ALA A 94 -4.90 -22.52 0.67
C ALA A 94 -4.56 -23.03 2.08
N LEU A 95 -4.68 -22.18 3.10
CA LEU A 95 -4.45 -22.57 4.50
C LEU A 95 -5.38 -23.70 4.96
N GLY A 96 -6.64 -23.69 4.51
CA GLY A 96 -7.60 -24.78 4.78
C GLY A 96 -7.25 -26.11 4.12
N GLY A 97 -6.42 -26.09 3.07
CA GLY A 97 -5.93 -27.25 2.35
C GLY A 97 -4.53 -27.72 2.75
N ALA A 98 -3.84 -27.03 3.67
CA ALA A 98 -2.45 -27.31 4.03
C ALA A 98 -2.24 -28.75 4.53
N ALA A 99 -1.31 -29.46 3.90
CA ALA A 99 -1.07 -30.88 4.14
C ALA A 99 -0.26 -31.16 5.41
N ASP A 100 0.61 -30.22 5.81
CA ASP A 100 1.48 -30.34 6.95
C ASP A 100 1.62 -29.03 7.75
N ASP A 101 2.33 -29.11 8.88
CA ASP A 101 2.48 -28.00 9.83
C ASP A 101 3.41 -26.90 9.30
N GLU A 102 4.38 -27.24 8.45
CA GLU A 102 5.30 -26.25 7.87
C GLU A 102 4.59 -25.39 6.83
N GLU A 103 3.83 -26.03 5.94
CA GLU A 103 2.96 -25.36 4.99
C GLU A 103 1.90 -24.51 5.70
N ARG A 104 1.28 -25.06 6.75
CA ARG A 104 0.31 -24.30 7.57
C ARG A 104 0.94 -23.09 8.23
N PHE A 105 2.15 -23.20 8.75
CA PHE A 105 2.88 -22.08 9.34
C PHE A 105 3.13 -20.99 8.28
N ARG A 106 3.69 -21.36 7.13
CA ARG A 106 3.99 -20.44 6.02
C ARG A 106 2.74 -19.72 5.52
N LEU A 107 1.65 -20.46 5.27
CA LEU A 107 0.40 -19.89 4.78
C LEU A 107 -0.30 -19.01 5.83
N THR A 108 -0.15 -19.32 7.12
CA THR A 108 -0.65 -18.46 8.19
C THR A 108 0.13 -17.15 8.25
N ASP A 109 1.46 -17.19 8.07
CA ASP A 109 2.30 -15.99 8.02
C ASP A 109 1.98 -15.11 6.80
N GLU A 110 1.79 -15.73 5.64
CA GLU A 110 1.38 -15.06 4.41
C GLU A 110 -0.02 -14.44 4.52
N LEU A 111 -0.97 -15.13 5.17
CA LEU A 111 -2.30 -14.60 5.45
C LEU A 111 -2.25 -13.38 6.37
N GLY A 112 -1.42 -13.42 7.43
CA GLY A 112 -1.23 -12.29 8.34
C GLY A 112 -0.65 -11.08 7.60
N SER A 113 0.36 -11.32 6.76
CA SER A 113 0.98 -10.31 5.92
C SER A 113 0.00 -9.71 4.91
N SER A 114 -0.87 -10.53 4.32
CA SER A 114 -1.90 -10.08 3.36
C SER A 114 -2.92 -9.17 4.03
N HIS A 115 -3.39 -9.52 5.23
CA HIS A 115 -4.26 -8.66 6.03
C HIS A 115 -3.60 -7.32 6.38
N GLN A 116 -2.32 -7.34 6.76
CA GLN A 116 -1.57 -6.14 7.09
C GLN A 116 -1.44 -5.21 5.87
N GLN A 117 -1.06 -5.76 4.72
CA GLN A 117 -0.95 -4.99 3.47
C GLN A 117 -2.30 -4.42 3.03
N PHE A 118 -3.37 -5.18 3.21
CA PHE A 118 -4.72 -4.72 2.88
C PHE A 118 -5.16 -3.58 3.80
N GLY A 119 -4.96 -3.70 5.11
CA GLY A 119 -5.23 -2.62 6.06
C GLY A 119 -4.46 -1.33 5.72
N GLU A 120 -3.18 -1.44 5.37
CA GLU A 120 -2.36 -0.31 4.96
C GLU A 120 -2.81 0.34 3.65
N LEU A 121 -3.23 -0.47 2.67
CA LEU A 121 -3.82 0.04 1.43
C LEU A 121 -5.06 0.88 1.74
N LEU A 122 -5.99 0.32 2.51
CA LEU A 122 -7.24 1.01 2.87
C LEU A 122 -6.97 2.31 3.63
N ALA A 123 -6.04 2.29 4.59
CA ALA A 123 -5.65 3.48 5.33
C ALA A 123 -5.03 4.57 4.44
N ARG A 124 -4.24 4.20 3.42
CA ARG A 124 -3.68 5.17 2.46
C ARG A 124 -4.73 5.72 1.50
N CYS A 125 -5.76 4.93 1.20
CA CYS A 125 -6.86 5.32 0.31
C CYS A 125 -7.94 6.12 1.03
N ALA A 126 -8.01 6.06 2.36
CA ALA A 126 -8.90 6.90 3.15
C ALA A 126 -8.54 8.37 2.93
N ALA A 127 -9.41 9.08 2.21
CA ALA A 127 -9.40 10.53 2.22
C ALA A 127 -9.71 11.03 3.63
N ASP A 128 -9.38 12.29 3.91
CA ASP A 128 -9.70 12.92 5.18
C ASP A 128 -11.20 12.72 5.49
N GLU A 129 -11.48 12.16 6.67
CA GLU A 129 -12.84 11.84 7.19
C GLU A 129 -13.55 10.60 6.59
N ASP A 130 -12.91 9.76 5.77
CA ASP A 130 -13.48 8.45 5.40
C ASP A 130 -13.38 7.44 6.56
N GLU A 131 -14.20 7.66 7.58
CA GLU A 131 -14.27 6.86 8.80
C GLU A 131 -14.62 5.40 8.49
N ALA A 132 -15.43 5.15 7.45
CA ALA A 132 -15.81 3.80 7.05
C ALA A 132 -14.62 3.02 6.50
N LEU A 133 -13.81 3.66 5.63
CA LEU A 133 -12.61 3.03 5.08
C LEU A 133 -11.52 2.86 6.13
N LEU A 134 -11.38 3.80 7.07
CA LEU A 134 -10.49 3.65 8.23
C LEU A 134 -10.95 2.52 9.17
N ALA A 135 -12.25 2.37 9.41
CA ALA A 135 -12.79 1.28 10.22
C ALA A 135 -12.55 -0.08 9.56
N GLU A 136 -12.65 -0.16 8.22
CA GLU A 136 -12.28 -1.36 7.48
C GLU A 136 -10.77 -1.64 7.54
N ALA A 137 -9.93 -0.62 7.39
CA ALA A 137 -8.49 -0.73 7.55
C ALA A 137 -8.10 -1.28 8.93
N LEU A 138 -8.77 -0.80 9.98
CA LEU A 138 -8.60 -1.30 11.34
C LEU A 138 -9.02 -2.77 11.43
N SER A 139 -10.19 -3.13 10.89
CA SER A 139 -10.66 -4.52 10.90
C SER A 139 -9.67 -5.47 10.20
N GLN A 140 -9.09 -5.09 9.06
CA GLN A 140 -8.06 -5.90 8.39
C GLN A 140 -6.80 -6.03 9.24
N THR A 141 -6.36 -4.92 9.86
CA THR A 141 -5.19 -4.92 10.74
C THR A 141 -5.41 -5.80 11.98
N GLU A 142 -6.60 -5.80 12.57
CA GLU A 142 -6.96 -6.67 13.70
C GLU A 142 -6.97 -8.15 13.30
N GLN A 143 -7.40 -8.48 12.07
CA GLN A 143 -7.29 -9.84 11.54
C GLN A 143 -5.81 -10.24 11.41
N ALA A 144 -4.92 -9.35 10.94
CA ALA A 144 -3.48 -9.61 10.94
C ALA A 144 -2.93 -9.88 12.35
N VAL A 145 -3.31 -9.07 13.34
CA VAL A 145 -2.92 -9.27 14.75
C VAL A 145 -3.36 -10.64 15.26
N ALA A 146 -4.60 -11.06 14.98
CA ALA A 146 -5.13 -12.35 15.39
C ALA A 146 -4.38 -13.52 14.73
N VAL A 147 -4.08 -13.40 13.42
CA VAL A 147 -3.33 -14.41 12.66
C VAL A 147 -1.90 -14.55 13.20
N PHE A 148 -1.17 -13.45 13.36
CA PHE A 148 0.20 -13.49 13.91
C PHE A 148 0.23 -13.94 15.37
N ALA A 149 -0.81 -13.67 16.17
CA ALA A 149 -0.91 -14.21 17.51
C ALA A 149 -0.98 -15.76 17.52
N GLY A 150 -1.63 -16.35 16.51
CA GLY A 150 -1.68 -17.81 16.32
C GLY A 150 -0.31 -18.46 16.05
N LEU A 151 0.64 -17.70 15.48
CA LEU A 151 2.01 -18.16 15.20
C LEU A 151 2.95 -18.06 16.42
N GLY A 152 2.51 -17.43 17.51
CA GLY A 152 3.26 -17.35 18.75
C GLY A 152 4.51 -16.45 18.67
N PRO A 153 5.60 -16.75 19.42
CA PRO A 153 6.76 -15.88 19.54
C PRO A 153 7.50 -15.62 18.22
N ALA A 154 7.41 -16.52 17.25
CA ALA A 154 8.08 -16.39 15.95
C ALA A 154 7.59 -15.16 15.17
N ALA A 155 6.28 -14.87 15.21
CA ALA A 155 5.66 -13.73 14.54
C ALA A 155 5.50 -12.50 15.45
N ARG A 156 6.25 -12.42 16.55
CA ARG A 156 6.13 -11.31 17.53
C ARG A 156 6.39 -9.94 16.88
N HIS A 157 7.37 -9.86 15.99
CA HIS A 157 7.72 -8.60 15.35
C HIS A 157 6.60 -8.10 14.43
N ASP A 158 6.01 -8.99 13.64
CA ASP A 158 4.89 -8.67 12.76
C ASP A 158 3.63 -8.34 13.55
N ARG A 159 3.32 -9.14 14.59
CA ARG A 159 2.21 -8.88 15.52
C ARG A 159 2.31 -7.50 16.17
N THR A 160 3.48 -7.13 16.71
CA THR A 160 3.67 -5.82 17.36
C THR A 160 3.64 -4.66 16.37
N GLY A 161 4.07 -4.88 15.12
CA GLY A 161 3.87 -3.94 14.02
C GLY A 161 2.39 -3.70 13.73
N ALA A 162 1.62 -4.78 13.51
CA ALA A 162 0.19 -4.73 13.25
C ALA A 162 -0.58 -4.07 14.42
N GLN A 163 -0.24 -4.41 15.67
CA GLN A 163 -0.85 -3.78 16.85
C GLN A 163 -0.60 -2.28 16.92
N LEU A 164 0.59 -1.77 16.56
CA LEU A 164 0.83 -0.33 16.51
C LEU A 164 0.02 0.35 15.41
N THR A 165 -0.15 -0.30 14.26
CA THR A 165 -1.00 0.20 13.17
C THR A 165 -2.46 0.24 13.61
N ALA A 166 -2.98 -0.82 14.23
CA ALA A 166 -4.33 -0.86 14.80
C ALA A 166 -4.53 0.22 15.85
N ALA A 167 -3.54 0.44 16.72
CA ALA A 167 -3.61 1.48 17.75
C ALA A 167 -3.74 2.89 17.16
N ARG A 168 -3.02 3.18 16.06
CA ARG A 168 -3.10 4.46 15.35
C ARG A 168 -4.46 4.63 14.67
N LEU A 169 -4.92 3.62 13.91
CA LEU A 169 -6.22 3.65 13.24
C LEU A 169 -7.37 3.82 14.25
N ALA A 170 -7.36 3.09 15.36
CA ALA A 170 -8.35 3.25 16.42
C ALA A 170 -8.31 4.66 17.04
N ALA A 171 -7.13 5.26 17.19
CA ALA A 171 -7.00 6.63 17.70
C ALA A 171 -7.56 7.67 16.73
N ASP A 172 -7.38 7.46 15.42
CA ASP A 172 -7.88 8.33 14.36
C ASP A 172 -9.42 8.22 14.24
N LEU A 173 -9.99 7.05 14.54
CA LEU A 173 -11.43 6.80 14.68
C LEU A 173 -12.01 7.28 16.03
N GLY A 174 -11.23 7.91 16.90
CA GLY A 174 -11.67 8.33 18.24
C GLY A 174 -11.92 7.19 19.24
N ARG A 175 -11.59 5.94 18.89
CA ARG A 175 -11.74 4.72 19.73
C ARG A 175 -10.57 4.60 20.71
N LEU A 176 -10.42 5.57 21.61
CA LEU A 176 -9.24 5.72 22.48
C LEU A 176 -8.96 4.51 23.39
N ALA A 177 -10.00 3.82 23.89
CA ALA A 177 -9.85 2.66 24.76
C ALA A 177 -9.19 1.48 24.03
N GLU A 178 -9.56 1.26 22.79
CA GLU A 178 -9.03 0.21 21.93
C GLU A 178 -7.61 0.54 21.45
N ALA A 179 -7.38 1.80 21.06
CA ALA A 179 -6.04 2.31 20.77
C ALA A 179 -5.08 2.06 21.95
N THR A 180 -5.54 2.32 23.16
CA THR A 180 -4.79 2.08 24.41
C THR A 180 -4.54 0.59 24.63
N ALA A 181 -5.54 -0.26 24.39
CA ALA A 181 -5.41 -1.71 24.55
C ALA A 181 -4.34 -2.29 23.60
N HIS A 182 -4.35 -1.89 22.33
CA HIS A 182 -3.33 -2.32 21.36
C HIS A 182 -1.94 -1.83 21.74
N ALA A 183 -1.78 -0.55 22.12
CA ALA A 183 -0.49 0.00 22.52
C ALA A 183 0.08 -0.70 23.78
N ARG A 184 -0.78 -1.03 24.76
CA ARG A 184 -0.37 -1.81 25.95
C ARG A 184 0.03 -3.23 25.59
N ALA A 185 -0.68 -3.88 24.67
CA ALA A 185 -0.35 -5.22 24.20
C ALA A 185 1.05 -5.28 23.54
N VAL A 186 1.47 -4.22 22.85
CA VAL A 186 2.83 -4.09 22.31
C VAL A 186 3.86 -4.04 23.43
N LEU A 187 3.63 -3.24 24.48
CA LEU A 187 4.53 -3.16 25.63
C LEU A 187 4.70 -4.52 26.32
N THR A 188 3.60 -5.23 26.57
CA THR A 188 3.63 -6.59 27.13
C THR A 188 4.45 -7.53 26.25
N ALA A 189 4.23 -7.53 24.93
CA ALA A 189 4.98 -8.38 24.01
C ALA A 189 6.49 -8.02 23.95
N CYS A 190 6.85 -6.75 24.13
CA CYS A 190 8.24 -6.31 24.21
C CYS A 190 8.92 -6.73 25.51
N ASP A 191 8.17 -6.84 26.62
CA ASP A 191 8.69 -7.24 27.93
C ASP A 191 8.86 -8.77 28.03
N ASP A 192 8.04 -9.53 27.30
CA ASP A 192 8.17 -10.98 27.17
C ASP A 192 9.35 -11.43 26.28
N ALA A 193 10.02 -10.49 25.60
CA ALA A 193 11.18 -10.79 24.76
C ALA A 193 12.36 -11.28 25.63
N THR A 194 12.60 -12.59 25.60
CA THR A 194 13.63 -13.23 26.42
C THR A 194 15.00 -13.09 25.79
N ALA A 195 15.95 -12.49 26.52
CA ALA A 195 17.36 -12.26 26.18
C ALA A 195 17.63 -11.43 24.90
N PRO A 196 18.70 -10.63 24.87
CA PRO A 196 19.01 -9.81 23.72
C PRO A 196 19.31 -10.67 22.48
N GLY A 197 18.54 -10.47 21.42
CA GLY A 197 18.62 -11.21 20.17
C GLY A 197 18.59 -10.30 18.93
N PRO A 198 18.84 -10.85 17.73
CA PRO A 198 18.68 -10.10 16.49
C PRO A 198 17.21 -9.66 16.37
N GLY A 199 16.96 -8.37 16.59
CA GLY A 199 15.60 -7.82 16.73
C GLY A 199 15.38 -6.95 17.97
N ASP A 200 16.38 -6.82 18.86
CA ASP A 200 16.29 -5.95 20.03
C ASP A 200 16.09 -4.47 19.66
N ASP A 201 16.79 -3.98 18.64
CA ASP A 201 16.63 -2.60 18.15
C ASP A 201 15.19 -2.36 17.69
N LEU A 202 14.60 -3.33 16.97
CA LEU A 202 13.20 -3.27 16.56
C LEU A 202 12.28 -3.34 17.78
N THR A 203 12.56 -4.20 18.76
CA THR A 203 11.76 -4.31 20.00
C THR A 203 11.80 -3.02 20.81
N ALA A 204 12.98 -2.38 20.92
CA ALA A 204 13.16 -1.10 21.58
C ALA A 204 12.41 0.02 20.83
N ALA A 205 12.48 0.04 19.50
CA ALA A 205 11.72 0.97 18.68
C ALA A 205 10.19 0.79 18.86
N ARG A 206 9.69 -0.45 18.85
CA ARG A 206 8.28 -0.78 19.09
C ARG A 206 7.82 -0.31 20.48
N ARG A 207 8.63 -0.52 21.51
CA ARG A 207 8.36 -0.03 22.88
C ARG A 207 8.29 1.49 22.94
N ALA A 208 9.23 2.18 22.29
CA ALA A 208 9.26 3.64 22.25
C ALA A 208 8.04 4.23 21.53
N ASP A 209 7.63 3.62 20.41
CA ASP A 209 6.45 4.02 19.65
C ASP A 209 5.16 3.83 20.45
N ALA A 210 4.98 2.67 21.08
CA ALA A 210 3.81 2.40 21.92
C ALA A 210 3.71 3.38 23.11
N SER A 211 4.85 3.64 23.77
CA SER A 211 4.93 4.59 24.90
C SER A 211 4.63 6.03 24.48
N ARG A 212 5.04 6.42 23.27
CA ARG A 212 4.71 7.74 22.70
C ARG A 212 3.21 7.83 22.40
N LEU A 213 2.63 6.80 21.81
CA LEU A 213 1.21 6.77 21.48
C LEU A 213 0.34 6.85 22.74
N LEU A 214 0.65 6.12 23.80
CA LEU A 214 -0.09 6.18 25.07
C LEU A 214 -0.13 7.59 25.67
N ARG A 215 1.01 8.30 25.68
CA ARG A 215 1.04 9.69 26.15
C ARG A 215 0.14 10.61 25.34
N LEU A 216 0.13 10.45 24.01
CA LEU A 216 -0.75 11.23 23.13
C LEU A 216 -2.24 10.91 23.38
N LEU A 217 -2.57 9.65 23.66
CA LEU A 217 -3.95 9.24 23.96
C LEU A 217 -4.42 9.80 25.31
N GLU A 218 -3.56 9.81 26.33
CA GLU A 218 -3.84 10.42 27.63
C GLU A 218 -4.10 11.92 27.52
N GLU A 219 -3.29 12.63 26.72
CA GLU A 219 -3.51 14.06 26.43
C GLU A 219 -4.82 14.34 25.69
N ARG A 220 -5.30 13.41 24.85
CA ARG A 220 -6.59 13.51 24.15
C ARG A 220 -7.77 13.17 25.07
N ALA A 221 -7.61 12.24 26.01
CA ALA A 221 -8.67 11.84 26.93
C ALA A 221 -8.88 12.82 28.10
N GLY A 222 -7.86 13.65 28.42
CA GLY A 222 -7.93 14.67 29.46
C GLY A 222 -8.44 16.04 29.02
N LYS A 223 -8.75 16.21 27.73
CA LYS A 223 -9.36 17.42 27.15
C LYS A 223 -10.87 17.25 27.00
#